data_AF-A0AA90TA42-F1
#
_entry.id   AF-A0AA90TA42-F1
#
_cell.length_a   1.000
_cell.length_b   1.000
_cell.length_c   1.000
_cell.angle_alpha   90.00
_cell.angle_beta   90.00
_cell.angle_gamma   90.00
#
_symmetry.space_group_name_H-M   'P 1'
#
loop_
_entity.id
_entity.type
_entity.pdbx_description
1 polymer ?
#
loop_
_entity_poly.entity_id
_entity_poly.type
_entity_poly.pdbx_seq_one_letter_code
_entity_poly.pdbx_strand_id
1 'polypeptide(L)'
;MEIILLILAGAVVYYLYVTLQEYLKNPIAPIPKDTNSQASKFEEYDLSADPYVNIDPLVKLRKTEQGLIVALIGSFLNSSKKLENSKQDFIKNTLIDGLIENMSENMNGFEDSKNALNKILKAPDEDLQSLCKMFLQATYGEYKKSLKFVEFLFILAYVDGELDEEEKENIIDIAAFLELNNDDFNQIYDDFEKENLVELTTTHSEALKILDIQEPIEEDVLEKKTQITIKNQIKSLLDIKNIGKSFAKNSFLKLKETQFAYNILSSKGN
;
A
#
# COMPACT_ATOMS: atom_id res chain seq x y z
N MET A 1 43.65 -17.78 41.71
CA MET A 1 42.41 -17.51 40.93
C MET A 1 42.01 -18.69 40.05
N GLU A 2 42.94 -19.38 39.39
CA GLU A 2 42.64 -20.52 38.50
C GLU A 2 41.96 -21.72 39.18
N ILE A 3 42.40 -22.09 40.39
CA ILE A 3 41.81 -23.22 41.14
C ILE A 3 40.35 -22.94 41.54
N ILE A 4 40.01 -21.70 41.88
CA ILE A 4 38.63 -21.31 42.24
C ILE A 4 37.73 -21.38 40.99
N LEU A 5 38.24 -20.96 39.84
CA LEU A 5 37.56 -21.06 38.54
C LEU A 5 37.30 -22.52 38.15
N LEU A 6 38.26 -23.41 38.42
CA LEU A 6 38.14 -24.84 38.15
C LEU A 6 37.09 -25.53 39.03
N ILE A 7 37.04 -25.14 40.32
CA ILE A 7 36.00 -25.61 41.26
C ILE A 7 34.61 -25.10 40.83
N LEU A 8 34.50 -23.84 40.43
CA LEU A 8 33.23 -23.24 39.99
C LEU A 8 32.74 -23.86 38.68
N ALA A 9 33.63 -24.10 37.72
CA ALA A 9 33.31 -24.82 36.49
C ALA A 9 32.84 -26.26 36.79
N GLY A 10 33.51 -26.96 37.71
CA GLY A 10 33.10 -28.30 38.16
C GLY A 10 31.69 -28.31 38.77
N ALA A 11 31.36 -27.32 39.60
CA ALA A 11 30.02 -27.18 40.19
C ALA A 11 28.93 -26.93 39.15
N VAL A 12 29.20 -26.08 38.14
CA VAL A 12 28.25 -25.80 37.05
C VAL A 12 28.02 -27.04 36.19
N VAL A 13 29.08 -27.77 35.83
CA VAL A 13 28.95 -29.02 35.04
C VAL A 13 28.20 -30.08 35.82
N TYR A 14 28.44 -30.20 37.13
CA TYR A 14 27.69 -31.13 37.98
C TYR A 14 26.20 -30.75 38.06
N TYR A 15 25.88 -29.46 38.21
CA TYR A 15 24.49 -28.98 38.22
C TYR A 15 23.78 -29.27 36.89
N LEU A 16 24.43 -29.02 35.75
CA LEU A 16 23.89 -29.35 34.43
C LEU A 16 23.70 -30.86 34.23
N TYR A 17 24.61 -31.67 34.75
CA TYR A 17 24.48 -33.14 34.70
C TYR A 17 23.28 -33.63 35.51
N VAL A 18 23.09 -33.12 36.73
CA VAL A 18 21.95 -33.50 37.59
C VAL A 18 20.62 -33.06 36.97
N THR A 19 20.53 -31.80 36.50
CA THR A 19 19.30 -31.29 35.86
C THR A 19 18.96 -32.04 34.58
N LEU A 20 19.96 -32.40 33.77
CA LEU A 20 19.74 -33.22 32.57
C LEU A 20 19.35 -34.66 32.91
N GLN A 21 19.94 -35.26 33.94
CA GLN A 21 19.52 -36.58 34.44
C GLN A 21 18.09 -36.56 34.97
N GLU A 22 17.69 -35.50 35.66
CA GLU A 22 16.33 -35.32 36.18
C GLU A 22 15.32 -35.13 35.03
N TYR A 23 15.70 -34.35 34.01
CA TYR A 23 14.90 -34.19 32.79
C TYR A 23 14.76 -35.49 31.98
N LEU A 24 15.81 -36.31 31.92
CA LEU A 24 15.76 -37.61 31.25
C LEU A 24 15.02 -38.68 32.07
N LYS A 25 15.00 -38.57 33.41
CA LYS A 25 14.26 -39.48 34.30
C LYS A 25 12.76 -39.18 34.31
N ASN A 26 12.37 -37.93 34.07
CA ASN A 26 11.01 -37.52 33.77
C ASN A 26 10.92 -37.07 32.31
N PRO A 27 10.92 -37.99 31.31
CA PRO A 27 10.35 -37.64 30.01
C PRO A 27 8.97 -37.07 30.31
N ILE A 28 8.53 -36.01 29.63
CA ILE A 28 7.19 -35.43 29.80
C ILE A 28 6.19 -36.58 29.68
N ALA A 29 5.83 -37.16 30.82
CA ALA A 29 4.86 -38.20 30.91
C ALA A 29 3.56 -37.42 30.72
N PRO A 30 2.73 -37.79 29.72
CA PRO A 30 1.41 -37.19 29.63
C PRO A 30 0.77 -37.37 31.00
N ILE A 31 0.38 -36.25 31.61
CA ILE A 31 -0.22 -36.18 32.94
C ILE A 31 -1.25 -37.32 33.02
N PRO A 32 -1.07 -38.33 33.89
CA PRO A 32 -2.07 -39.35 34.06
C PRO A 32 -3.30 -38.66 34.63
N LYS A 33 -4.36 -38.56 33.82
CA LYS A 33 -5.66 -38.08 34.25
C LYS A 33 -6.11 -38.91 35.43
N ASP A 34 -6.36 -38.25 36.56
CA ASP A 34 -7.06 -38.81 37.70
C ASP A 34 -8.29 -39.56 37.22
N THR A 35 -8.43 -40.81 37.67
CA THR A 35 -9.41 -41.82 37.24
C THR A 35 -10.88 -41.50 37.60
N ASN A 36 -11.20 -40.24 37.87
CA ASN A 36 -12.57 -39.74 38.09
C ASN A 36 -12.90 -38.47 37.29
N SER A 37 -12.12 -38.16 36.27
CA SER A 37 -12.42 -37.06 35.36
C SER A 37 -13.15 -37.62 34.14
N GLN A 38 -14.37 -37.15 33.90
CA GLN A 38 -15.14 -37.39 32.69
C GLN A 38 -14.23 -37.38 31.46
N ALA A 39 -14.49 -38.27 30.51
CA ALA A 39 -13.85 -38.32 29.20
C ALA A 39 -13.87 -36.93 28.53
N SER A 40 -12.91 -36.06 28.83
CA SER A 40 -11.68 -36.05 28.09
C SER A 40 -11.86 -36.16 26.57
N LYS A 41 -12.90 -35.56 25.98
CA LYS A 41 -12.96 -35.36 24.53
C LYS A 41 -11.62 -34.75 24.14
N PHE A 42 -10.87 -35.45 23.29
CA PHE A 42 -9.83 -34.79 22.53
C PHE A 42 -10.58 -33.71 21.76
N GLU A 43 -10.36 -32.43 22.10
CA GLU A 43 -10.77 -31.35 21.20
C GLU A 43 -10.03 -31.62 19.90
N GLU A 44 -10.77 -32.02 18.90
CA GLU A 44 -10.29 -32.27 17.56
C GLU A 44 -9.61 -30.98 17.11
N TYR A 45 -8.32 -31.06 16.79
CA TYR A 45 -7.54 -29.88 16.41
C TYR A 45 -8.21 -29.26 15.20
N ASP A 46 -8.78 -28.07 15.35
CA ASP A 46 -9.47 -27.40 14.26
C ASP A 46 -8.43 -27.01 13.20
N LEU A 47 -8.36 -27.83 12.16
CA LEU A 47 -7.47 -27.62 11.02
C LEU A 47 -7.72 -26.26 10.35
N SER A 48 -8.89 -25.64 10.52
CA SER A 48 -9.14 -24.28 10.00
C SER A 48 -8.35 -23.18 10.72
N ALA A 49 -7.84 -23.47 11.93
CA ALA A 49 -6.97 -22.60 12.70
C ALA A 49 -5.46 -22.90 12.49
N ASP A 50 -5.12 -23.88 11.63
CA ASP A 50 -3.73 -24.24 11.36
C ASP A 50 -3.04 -23.18 10.48
N PRO A 51 -1.96 -22.53 10.95
CA PRO A 51 -1.21 -21.53 10.18
C PRO A 51 -0.54 -22.08 8.90
N TYR A 52 -0.57 -23.40 8.68
CA TYR A 52 -0.05 -24.09 7.50
C TYR A 52 -1.13 -24.56 6.51
N VAL A 53 -2.42 -24.25 6.74
CA VAL A 53 -3.42 -24.42 5.69
C VAL A 53 -3.06 -23.50 4.52
N ASN A 54 -3.19 -24.03 3.31
CA ASN A 54 -2.99 -23.29 2.06
C ASN A 54 -4.11 -22.25 1.91
N ILE A 55 -3.97 -21.10 2.59
CA ILE A 55 -4.88 -19.96 2.47
C ILE A 55 -4.82 -19.51 1.02
N ASP A 56 -5.99 -19.29 0.42
CA ASP A 56 -6.10 -18.74 -0.93
C ASP A 56 -5.15 -17.53 -1.09
N PRO A 57 -4.23 -17.54 -2.08
CA PRO A 57 -3.32 -16.45 -2.34
C PRO A 57 -3.99 -15.07 -2.37
N LEU A 58 -5.23 -14.97 -2.86
CA LEU A 58 -5.96 -13.71 -2.88
C LEU A 58 -6.33 -13.23 -1.47
N VAL A 59 -6.81 -14.14 -0.60
CA VAL A 59 -7.13 -13.82 0.80
C VAL A 59 -5.88 -13.41 1.57
N LYS A 60 -4.75 -14.07 1.29
CA LYS A 60 -3.46 -13.68 1.86
C LYS A 60 -3.05 -12.29 1.38
N LEU A 61 -3.19 -12.01 0.09
CA LEU A 61 -2.85 -10.71 -0.52
C LEU A 61 -3.65 -9.56 0.08
N ARG A 62 -4.95 -9.74 0.30
CA ARG A 62 -5.83 -8.72 0.91
C ARG A 62 -5.37 -8.26 2.30
N LYS A 63 -4.60 -9.09 3.01
CA LYS A 63 -4.05 -8.77 4.33
C LYS A 63 -2.66 -8.15 4.28
N THR A 64 -2.01 -8.08 3.11
CA THR A 64 -0.71 -7.40 2.99
C THR A 64 -0.90 -5.90 2.88
N GLU A 65 0.16 -5.13 3.19
CA GLU A 65 0.17 -3.67 3.05
C GLU A 65 -0.27 -3.22 1.65
N GLN A 66 0.25 -3.86 0.58
CA GLN A 66 -0.11 -3.55 -0.80
C GLN A 66 -1.59 -3.84 -1.09
N GLY A 67 -2.10 -4.99 -0.61
CA GLY A 67 -3.51 -5.34 -0.78
C GLY A 67 -4.43 -4.34 -0.07
N LEU A 68 -4.06 -3.91 1.15
CA LEU A 68 -4.81 -2.92 1.91
C LEU A 68 -4.79 -1.55 1.25
N ILE A 69 -3.64 -1.09 0.74
CA ILE A 69 -3.55 0.18 -0.01
C ILE A 69 -4.47 0.14 -1.23
N VAL A 70 -4.43 -0.94 -2.02
CA VAL A 70 -5.26 -1.08 -3.22
C VAL A 70 -6.74 -1.19 -2.87
N ALA A 71 -7.10 -1.87 -1.77
CA ALA A 71 -8.47 -1.94 -1.29
C ALA A 71 -9.01 -0.56 -0.85
N LEU A 72 -8.20 0.22 -0.13
CA LEU A 72 -8.55 1.58 0.28
C LEU A 72 -8.73 2.52 -0.93
N ILE A 73 -7.86 2.41 -1.95
CA ILE A 73 -8.05 3.13 -3.21
C ILE A 73 -9.35 2.70 -3.90
N GLY A 74 -9.63 1.40 -3.96
CA GLY A 74 -10.90 0.90 -4.50
C GLY A 74 -12.11 1.46 -3.77
N SER A 75 -12.06 1.51 -2.43
CA SER A 75 -13.12 2.11 -1.62
C SER A 75 -13.29 3.62 -1.91
N PHE A 76 -12.19 4.36 -2.03
CA PHE A 76 -12.17 5.79 -2.38
C PHE A 76 -12.73 6.08 -3.79
N LEU A 77 -12.48 5.20 -4.76
CA LEU A 77 -13.03 5.32 -6.12
C LEU A 77 -14.52 4.97 -6.18
N ASN A 78 -14.96 3.97 -5.40
CA ASN A 78 -16.36 3.57 -5.34
C ASN A 78 -17.23 4.64 -4.68
N SER A 79 -16.72 5.34 -3.68
CA SER A 79 -17.45 6.42 -3.00
C SER A 79 -17.59 7.67 -3.88
N SER A 80 -16.62 7.97 -4.74
CA SER A 80 -16.59 9.20 -5.55
C SER A 80 -17.45 9.17 -6.83
N LYS A 81 -18.27 8.13 -7.08
CA LYS A 81 -19.11 7.93 -8.30
C LYS A 81 -18.38 8.14 -9.66
N LYS A 82 -17.05 8.23 -9.70
CA LYS A 82 -16.25 8.48 -10.91
C LYS A 82 -15.91 7.23 -11.71
N LEU A 83 -16.29 6.03 -11.27
CA LEU A 83 -15.93 4.79 -11.99
C LEU A 83 -16.75 4.54 -13.27
N GLU A 84 -17.79 5.34 -13.54
CA GLU A 84 -18.64 5.18 -14.73
C GLU A 84 -18.57 6.40 -15.65
N ASN A 85 -17.64 6.31 -16.62
CA ASN A 85 -17.62 6.99 -17.93
C ASN A 85 -16.87 8.34 -18.01
N SER A 86 -15.60 8.34 -18.44
CA SER A 86 -15.08 9.25 -19.50
C SER A 86 -13.59 9.04 -19.80
N LYS A 87 -13.14 9.52 -20.97
CA LYS A 87 -11.74 9.76 -21.36
C LYS A 87 -10.97 10.61 -20.32
N GLN A 88 -11.69 11.36 -19.48
CA GLN A 88 -11.14 12.07 -18.31
C GLN A 88 -10.47 11.12 -17.30
N ASP A 89 -10.89 9.85 -17.23
CA ASP A 89 -10.29 8.87 -16.33
C ASP A 89 -8.97 8.28 -16.85
N PHE A 90 -8.52 8.62 -18.07
CA PHE A 90 -7.31 8.00 -18.64
C PHE A 90 -6.07 8.21 -17.75
N ILE A 91 -5.85 9.44 -17.30
CA ILE A 91 -4.68 9.79 -16.48
C ILE A 91 -4.81 9.16 -15.08
N LYS A 92 -6.01 9.22 -14.48
CA LYS A 92 -6.30 8.59 -13.18
C LYS A 92 -6.14 7.07 -13.22
N ASN A 93 -6.69 6.40 -14.24
CA ASN A 93 -6.53 4.96 -14.46
C ASN A 93 -5.05 4.60 -14.70
N THR A 94 -4.33 5.41 -15.47
CA THR A 94 -2.89 5.22 -15.69
C THR A 94 -2.10 5.36 -14.39
N LEU A 95 -2.48 6.29 -13.50
CA LEU A 95 -1.88 6.43 -12.19
C LEU A 95 -2.10 5.18 -11.33
N ILE A 96 -3.34 4.70 -11.26
CA ILE A 96 -3.70 3.50 -10.49
C ILE A 96 -2.99 2.26 -11.06
N ASP A 97 -2.98 2.09 -12.38
CA ASP A 97 -2.29 1.01 -13.05
C ASP A 97 -0.77 1.05 -12.80
N GLY A 98 -0.16 2.24 -12.83
CA GLY A 98 1.25 2.42 -12.52
C GLY A 98 1.59 2.09 -11.08
N LEU A 99 0.72 2.42 -10.13
CA LEU A 99 0.85 2.04 -8.72
C LEU A 99 0.77 0.52 -8.55
N ILE A 100 -0.26 -0.11 -9.11
CA ILE A 100 -0.47 -1.57 -9.03
C ILE A 100 0.71 -2.30 -9.66
N GLU A 101 1.19 -1.83 -10.81
CA GLU A 101 2.36 -2.41 -11.49
C GLU A 101 3.60 -2.30 -10.61
N ASN A 102 3.88 -1.12 -10.05
CA ASN A 102 5.02 -0.93 -9.15
C ASN A 102 4.91 -1.82 -7.89
N MET A 103 3.74 -1.92 -7.26
CA MET A 103 3.54 -2.82 -6.12
C MET A 103 3.76 -4.27 -6.54
N SER A 104 3.16 -4.70 -7.64
CA SER A 104 3.24 -6.08 -8.14
C SER A 104 4.68 -6.52 -8.44
N GLU A 105 5.51 -5.64 -9.01
CA GLU A 105 6.93 -5.88 -9.29
C GLU A 105 7.76 -6.10 -8.02
N ASN A 106 7.34 -5.49 -6.90
CA ASN A 106 8.03 -5.55 -5.62
C ASN A 106 7.49 -6.67 -4.70
N MET A 107 6.50 -7.44 -5.15
CA MET A 107 5.91 -8.53 -4.38
C MET A 107 6.53 -9.87 -4.75
N ASN A 108 7.08 -10.54 -3.73
CA ASN A 108 7.57 -11.91 -3.85
C ASN A 108 6.53 -12.92 -3.35
N GLY A 109 6.42 -14.07 -4.02
CA GLY A 109 5.62 -15.21 -3.53
C GLY A 109 4.12 -15.16 -3.85
N PHE A 110 3.69 -14.33 -4.81
CA PHE A 110 2.35 -14.36 -5.38
C PHE A 110 2.46 -14.57 -6.89
N GLU A 111 1.86 -15.64 -7.41
CA GLU A 111 1.66 -15.78 -8.86
C GLU A 111 0.63 -14.75 -9.32
N ASP A 112 0.95 -14.02 -10.39
CA ASP A 112 0.06 -13.03 -11.02
C ASP A 112 -0.48 -11.95 -10.05
N SER A 113 0.41 -11.38 -9.25
CA SER A 113 0.12 -10.35 -8.24
C SER A 113 -0.63 -9.14 -8.82
N LYS A 114 -0.32 -8.72 -10.06
CA LYS A 114 -0.99 -7.61 -10.74
C LYS A 114 -2.48 -7.87 -10.95
N ASN A 115 -2.87 -9.05 -11.44
CA ASN A 115 -4.29 -9.36 -11.65
C ASN A 115 -5.02 -9.54 -10.31
N ALA A 116 -4.35 -10.09 -9.30
CA ALA A 116 -4.92 -10.22 -7.96
C ALA A 116 -5.19 -8.84 -7.31
N LEU A 117 -4.24 -7.90 -7.39
CA LEU A 117 -4.44 -6.53 -6.92
C LEU A 117 -5.57 -5.82 -7.68
N ASN A 118 -5.67 -6.02 -9.00
CA ASN A 118 -6.79 -5.48 -9.79
C ASN A 118 -8.16 -6.01 -9.35
N LYS A 119 -8.24 -7.27 -8.90
CA LYS A 119 -9.49 -7.81 -8.32
C LYS A 119 -9.83 -7.12 -7.00
N ILE A 120 -8.82 -6.87 -6.16
CA ILE A 120 -8.98 -6.17 -4.88
C ILE A 120 -9.47 -4.74 -5.10
N LEU A 121 -8.92 -4.03 -6.09
CA LEU A 121 -9.33 -2.67 -6.45
C LEU A 121 -10.84 -2.59 -6.77
N LYS A 122 -11.34 -3.53 -7.58
CA LYS A 122 -12.74 -3.53 -8.05
C LYS A 122 -13.74 -3.97 -6.99
N ALA A 123 -13.31 -4.83 -6.08
CA ALA A 123 -14.15 -5.39 -5.02
C ALA A 123 -13.37 -5.36 -3.69
N PRO A 124 -13.40 -4.22 -2.98
CA PRO A 124 -13.00 -4.15 -1.59
C PRO A 124 -13.96 -5.01 -0.77
N ASP A 125 -13.43 -5.93 0.04
CA ASP A 125 -14.24 -6.92 0.77
C ASP A 125 -14.70 -6.43 2.16
N GLU A 126 -14.17 -5.28 2.61
CA GLU A 126 -14.36 -4.72 3.94
C GLU A 126 -14.79 -3.26 3.84
N ASP A 127 -15.46 -2.74 4.87
CA ASP A 127 -15.82 -1.32 4.94
C ASP A 127 -14.58 -0.43 5.16
N LEU A 128 -14.72 0.87 4.85
CA LEU A 128 -13.63 1.84 4.90
C LEU A 128 -12.94 1.92 6.28
N GLN A 129 -13.73 1.93 7.36
CA GLN A 129 -13.18 2.02 8.72
C GLN A 129 -12.38 0.77 9.07
N SER A 130 -12.90 -0.41 8.72
CA SER A 130 -12.22 -1.69 8.90
C SER A 130 -10.91 -1.75 8.10
N LEU A 131 -10.92 -1.32 6.83
CA LEU A 131 -9.72 -1.25 6.00
C LEU A 131 -8.66 -0.31 6.58
N CYS A 132 -9.04 0.88 7.04
CA CYS A 132 -8.11 1.82 7.68
C CYS A 132 -7.49 1.22 8.95
N LYS A 133 -8.30 0.55 9.79
CA LYS A 133 -7.82 -0.12 10.99
C LYS A 133 -6.84 -1.25 10.67
N MET A 134 -7.13 -2.07 9.65
CA MET A 134 -6.20 -3.11 9.19
C MET A 134 -4.91 -2.51 8.67
N PHE A 135 -4.98 -1.41 7.93
CA PHE A 135 -3.80 -0.70 7.42
C PHE A 135 -2.94 -0.13 8.56
N LEU A 136 -3.53 0.48 9.58
CA LEU A 136 -2.81 0.95 10.78
C LEU A 136 -2.12 -0.20 11.52
N GLN A 137 -2.76 -1.37 11.62
CA GLN A 137 -2.16 -2.55 12.24
C GLN A 137 -0.98 -3.07 11.41
N ALA A 138 -1.12 -3.12 10.08
CA ALA A 138 -0.06 -3.57 9.18
C ALA A 138 1.14 -2.62 9.15
N THR A 139 0.91 -1.32 9.40
CA THR A 139 1.93 -0.25 9.37
C THR A 139 2.22 0.31 10.77
N TYR A 140 2.06 -0.50 11.80
CA TYR A 140 2.17 -0.05 13.20
C TYR A 140 3.52 0.64 13.47
N GLY A 141 3.47 1.87 13.98
CA GLY A 141 4.64 2.70 14.25
C GLY A 141 5.22 3.42 13.02
N GLU A 142 4.63 3.24 11.84
CA GLU A 142 5.06 3.85 10.58
C GLU A 142 4.10 4.97 10.13
N TYR A 143 3.79 5.91 11.02
CA TYR A 143 2.87 7.04 10.77
C TYR A 143 3.11 7.77 9.44
N LYS A 144 4.37 7.87 9.00
CA LYS A 144 4.74 8.45 7.71
C LYS A 144 4.07 7.75 6.52
N LYS A 145 3.82 6.45 6.58
CA LYS A 145 3.12 5.71 5.51
C LYS A 145 1.67 6.17 5.38
N SER A 146 0.97 6.42 6.48
CA SER A 146 -0.38 7.00 6.48
C SER A 146 -0.39 8.39 5.85
N LEU A 147 0.61 9.25 6.19
CA LEU A 147 0.76 10.56 5.54
C LEU A 147 0.98 10.43 4.03
N LYS A 148 1.89 9.55 3.59
CA LYS A 148 2.18 9.32 2.16
C LYS A 148 0.96 8.77 1.42
N PHE A 149 0.19 7.91 2.07
CA PHE A 149 -1.04 7.39 1.49
C PHE A 149 -2.06 8.50 1.27
N VAL A 150 -2.28 9.38 2.25
CA VAL A 150 -3.17 10.53 2.12
C VAL A 150 -2.67 11.52 1.06
N GLU A 151 -1.36 11.81 1.00
CA GLU A 151 -0.79 12.61 -0.11
C GLU A 151 -1.05 11.97 -1.48
N PHE A 152 -0.99 10.65 -1.58
CA PHE A 152 -1.29 9.94 -2.83
C PHE A 152 -2.78 10.05 -3.21
N LEU A 153 -3.70 10.01 -2.24
CA LEU A 153 -5.12 10.24 -2.50
C LEU A 153 -5.38 11.66 -3.03
N PHE A 154 -4.68 12.67 -2.50
CA PHE A 154 -4.74 14.02 -3.05
C PHE A 154 -4.23 14.10 -4.49
N ILE A 155 -3.16 13.37 -4.84
CA ILE A 155 -2.74 13.27 -6.25
C ILE A 155 -3.86 12.70 -7.11
N LEU A 156 -4.50 11.60 -6.67
CA LEU A 156 -5.58 10.98 -7.43
C LEU A 156 -6.79 11.90 -7.58
N ALA A 157 -7.15 12.66 -6.55
CA ALA A 157 -8.29 13.56 -6.58
C ALA A 157 -8.02 14.77 -7.48
N TYR A 158 -6.85 15.42 -7.31
CA TYR A 158 -6.49 16.60 -8.10
C TYR A 158 -5.99 16.30 -9.51
N VAL A 159 -5.79 15.04 -9.90
CA VAL A 159 -5.25 14.72 -11.22
C VAL A 159 -6.15 15.20 -12.36
N ASP A 160 -7.43 15.45 -12.11
CA ASP A 160 -8.34 15.99 -13.13
C ASP A 160 -8.35 17.53 -13.14
N GLY A 161 -7.59 18.17 -12.24
CA GLY A 161 -7.45 19.63 -12.09
C GLY A 161 -8.31 20.24 -10.98
N GLU A 162 -9.37 19.56 -10.55
CA GLU A 162 -10.29 20.01 -9.51
C GLU A 162 -10.50 18.89 -8.48
N LEU A 163 -10.51 19.27 -7.20
CA LEU A 163 -10.87 18.39 -6.10
C LEU A 163 -12.39 18.46 -5.89
N ASP A 164 -13.08 17.35 -6.15
CA ASP A 164 -14.51 17.26 -5.89
C ASP A 164 -14.81 17.24 -4.38
N GLU A 165 -15.94 17.78 -3.95
CA GLU A 165 -16.32 17.80 -2.53
C GLU A 165 -16.52 16.38 -1.96
N GLU A 166 -17.05 15.42 -2.75
CA GLU A 166 -17.19 14.02 -2.34
C GLU A 166 -15.80 13.37 -2.20
N GLU A 167 -14.85 13.65 -3.10
CA GLU A 167 -13.45 13.20 -2.97
C GLU A 167 -12.78 13.80 -1.72
N LYS A 168 -13.02 15.09 -1.44
CA LYS A 168 -12.49 15.79 -0.27
C LYS A 168 -13.02 15.21 1.04
N GLU A 169 -14.33 15.04 1.17
CA GLU A 169 -14.96 14.44 2.35
C GLU A 169 -14.42 13.03 2.59
N ASN A 170 -14.30 12.21 1.53
CA ASN A 170 -13.73 10.87 1.66
C ASN A 170 -12.27 10.88 2.12
N ILE A 171 -11.45 11.81 1.64
CA ILE A 171 -10.05 11.95 2.09
C ILE A 171 -9.98 12.36 3.56
N ILE A 172 -10.88 13.25 4.01
CA ILE A 172 -10.98 13.66 5.42
C ILE A 172 -11.35 12.47 6.30
N ASP A 173 -12.35 11.67 5.90
CA ASP A 173 -12.77 10.48 6.63
C ASP A 173 -11.63 9.45 6.72
N ILE A 174 -10.92 9.20 5.61
CA ILE A 174 -9.75 8.32 5.59
C ILE A 174 -8.67 8.83 6.54
N ALA A 175 -8.33 10.12 6.49
CA ALA A 175 -7.32 10.71 7.36
C ALA A 175 -7.70 10.59 8.84
N ALA A 176 -8.98 10.79 9.17
CA ALA A 176 -9.50 10.61 10.52
C ALA A 176 -9.41 9.15 11.00
N PHE A 177 -9.81 8.18 10.17
CA PHE A 177 -9.69 6.75 10.51
C PHE A 177 -8.25 6.26 10.58
N LEU A 178 -7.33 6.92 9.89
CA LEU A 178 -5.89 6.68 9.98
C LEU A 178 -5.22 7.46 11.13
N GLU A 179 -6.02 8.13 11.97
CA GLU A 179 -5.56 8.86 13.16
C GLU A 179 -4.48 9.92 12.83
N LEU A 180 -4.59 10.60 11.67
CA LEU A 180 -3.71 11.70 11.32
C LEU A 180 -3.90 12.87 12.28
N ASN A 181 -2.79 13.52 12.64
CA ASN A 181 -2.82 14.81 13.30
C ASN A 181 -3.42 15.86 12.33
N ASN A 182 -4.35 16.67 12.83
CA ASN A 182 -4.96 17.76 12.07
C ASN A 182 -3.93 18.72 11.46
N ASP A 183 -2.84 19.04 12.18
CA ASP A 183 -1.81 19.95 11.67
C ASP A 183 -1.10 19.34 10.45
N ASP A 184 -0.78 18.05 10.50
CA ASP A 184 -0.15 17.35 9.37
C ASP A 184 -1.10 17.25 8.18
N PHE A 185 -2.37 16.92 8.44
CA PHE A 185 -3.40 16.83 7.40
C PHE A 185 -3.63 18.20 6.72
N ASN A 186 -3.81 19.26 7.49
CA ASN A 186 -4.01 20.61 6.98
C ASN A 186 -2.79 21.06 6.17
N GLN A 187 -1.57 20.74 6.63
CA GLN A 187 -0.37 21.04 5.87
C GLN A 187 -0.35 20.32 4.51
N ILE A 188 -0.76 19.04 4.46
CA ILE A 188 -0.86 18.30 3.20
C ILE A 188 -1.90 18.98 2.30
N TYR A 189 -3.09 19.27 2.82
CA TYR A 189 -4.16 19.92 2.07
C TYR A 189 -3.70 21.25 1.47
N ASP A 190 -3.13 22.14 2.30
CA ASP A 190 -2.66 23.47 1.89
C ASP A 190 -1.54 23.39 0.84
N ASP A 191 -0.60 22.44 0.99
CA ASP A 191 0.47 22.22 0.02
C ASP A 191 -0.11 21.80 -1.34
N PHE A 192 -1.10 20.90 -1.39
CA PHE A 192 -1.74 20.50 -2.66
C PHE A 192 -2.60 21.61 -3.27
N GLU A 193 -3.39 22.32 -2.46
CA GLU A 193 -4.22 23.44 -2.91
C GLU A 193 -3.35 24.54 -3.55
N LYS A 194 -2.25 24.90 -2.89
CA LYS A 194 -1.29 25.88 -3.39
C LYS A 194 -0.67 25.47 -4.73
N GLU A 195 -0.20 24.24 -4.86
CA GLU A 195 0.41 23.75 -6.11
C GLU A 195 -0.65 23.58 -7.22
N ASN A 196 -1.92 23.32 -6.87
CA ASN A 196 -3.01 23.27 -7.84
C ASN A 196 -3.33 24.65 -8.44
N LEU A 197 -3.15 25.73 -7.67
CA LEU A 197 -3.32 27.11 -8.15
C LEU A 197 -2.20 27.59 -9.10
N VAL A 198 -1.11 26.85 -9.24
CA VAL A 198 -0.03 27.19 -10.17
C VAL A 198 -0.51 27.02 -11.61
N GLU A 199 -0.65 28.13 -12.34
CA GLU A 199 -1.00 28.11 -13.75
C GLU A 199 0.15 27.55 -14.59
N LEU A 200 -0.16 26.55 -15.43
CA LEU A 200 0.81 25.97 -16.37
C LEU A 200 0.65 26.63 -17.74
N THR A 201 1.72 27.24 -18.24
CA THR A 201 1.79 27.75 -19.61
C THR A 201 2.70 26.87 -20.45
N THR A 202 2.18 25.75 -20.94
CA THR A 202 2.92 24.85 -21.84
C THR A 202 2.52 25.09 -23.28
N THR A 203 3.50 25.29 -24.16
CA THR A 203 3.28 25.38 -25.61
C THR A 203 3.19 24.00 -26.25
N HIS A 204 2.60 23.91 -27.46
CA HIS A 204 2.53 22.64 -28.22
C HIS A 204 3.91 21.98 -28.42
N SER A 205 4.96 22.77 -28.67
CA SER A 205 6.32 22.26 -28.82
C SER A 205 6.89 21.70 -27.51
N GLU A 206 6.54 22.28 -26.37
CA GLU A 206 6.94 21.78 -25.05
C GLU A 206 6.16 20.53 -24.67
N ALA A 207 4.88 20.45 -25.00
CA ALA A 207 4.07 19.25 -24.79
C ALA A 207 4.64 18.04 -25.54
N LEU A 208 5.08 18.22 -26.79
CA LEU A 208 5.79 17.19 -27.57
C LEU A 208 7.09 16.74 -26.89
N LYS A 209 7.84 17.66 -26.28
CA LYS A 209 9.08 17.35 -25.56
C LYS A 209 8.82 16.62 -24.24
N ILE A 210 7.81 17.03 -23.48
CA ILE A 210 7.44 16.40 -22.19
C ILE A 210 7.07 14.92 -22.40
N LEU A 211 6.34 14.63 -23.48
CA LEU A 211 5.90 13.27 -23.80
C LEU A 211 6.86 12.52 -24.73
N ASP A 212 7.93 13.15 -25.20
CA ASP A 212 8.91 12.58 -26.14
C ASP A 212 8.23 11.99 -27.40
N ILE A 213 7.42 12.83 -28.06
CA ILE A 213 6.63 12.52 -29.27
C ILE A 213 7.11 13.39 -30.45
N GLN A 214 7.11 12.81 -31.64
CA GLN A 214 7.35 13.51 -32.91
C GLN A 214 6.06 13.56 -33.73
N GLU A 215 5.89 14.59 -34.58
CA GLU A 215 4.74 14.67 -35.48
C GLU A 215 4.95 13.74 -36.71
N PRO A 216 3.88 13.12 -37.25
CA PRO A 216 2.46 13.24 -36.86
C PRO A 216 2.10 12.47 -35.57
N ILE A 217 1.13 12.99 -34.83
CA ILE A 217 0.69 12.40 -33.55
C ILE A 217 -0.38 11.34 -33.84
N GLU A 218 -0.03 10.07 -33.67
CA GLU A 218 -0.99 8.98 -33.61
C GLU A 218 -1.52 8.84 -32.18
N GLU A 219 -2.84 8.69 -32.00
CA GLU A 219 -3.50 8.62 -30.69
C GLU A 219 -2.94 7.48 -29.82
N ASP A 220 -2.76 6.29 -30.41
CA ASP A 220 -2.14 5.13 -29.76
C ASP A 220 -0.72 5.42 -29.23
N VAL A 221 0.05 6.23 -29.96
CA VAL A 221 1.42 6.60 -29.58
C VAL A 221 1.39 7.62 -28.45
N LEU A 222 0.46 8.58 -28.51
CA LEU A 222 0.25 9.57 -27.46
C LEU A 222 -0.11 8.91 -26.12
N GLU A 223 -1.08 7.99 -26.13
CA GLU A 223 -1.50 7.29 -24.92
C GLU A 223 -0.37 6.43 -24.35
N LYS A 224 0.32 5.63 -25.18
CA LYS A 224 1.43 4.79 -24.72
C LYS A 224 2.57 5.61 -24.11
N LYS A 225 2.96 6.71 -24.75
CA LYS A 225 4.02 7.58 -24.23
C LYS A 225 3.61 8.25 -22.92
N THR A 226 2.36 8.69 -22.83
CA THR A 226 1.80 9.24 -21.58
C THR A 226 1.80 8.20 -20.46
N GLN A 227 1.39 6.96 -20.74
CA GLN A 227 1.44 5.86 -19.79
C GLN A 227 2.86 5.60 -19.28
N ILE A 228 3.85 5.54 -20.18
CA ILE A 228 5.25 5.33 -19.81
C ILE A 228 5.75 6.47 -18.91
N THR A 229 5.46 7.72 -19.26
CA THR A 229 5.87 8.89 -18.49
C THR A 229 5.26 8.88 -17.08
N ILE A 230 3.96 8.64 -16.97
CA ILE A 230 3.26 8.59 -15.67
C ILE A 230 3.78 7.41 -14.83
N LYS A 231 3.95 6.22 -15.41
CA LYS A 231 4.52 5.07 -14.70
C LYS A 231 5.91 5.37 -14.15
N ASN A 232 6.77 6.02 -14.93
CA ASN A 232 8.10 6.42 -14.47
C ASN A 232 8.04 7.44 -13.33
N GLN A 233 7.11 8.39 -13.40
CA GLN A 233 6.88 9.36 -12.33
C GLN A 233 6.40 8.68 -11.05
N ILE A 234 5.50 7.70 -11.13
CA ILE A 234 5.06 6.89 -9.98
C ILE A 234 6.23 6.10 -9.38
N LYS A 235 7.03 5.41 -10.20
CA LYS A 235 8.20 4.68 -9.70
C LYS A 235 9.16 5.62 -8.96
N SER A 236 9.34 6.84 -9.45
CA SER A 236 10.15 7.86 -8.76
C SER A 236 9.49 8.37 -7.48
N LEU A 237 8.17 8.57 -7.49
CA LEU A 237 7.40 9.03 -6.33
C LEU A 237 7.49 8.03 -5.16
N LEU A 238 7.41 6.74 -5.45
CA LEU A 238 7.43 5.65 -4.47
C LEU A 238 8.85 5.18 -4.10
N ASP A 239 9.91 5.79 -4.67
CA ASP A 239 11.28 5.50 -4.28
C ASP A 239 11.50 5.88 -2.80
N ILE A 240 12.14 4.99 -2.04
CA ILE A 240 12.51 5.15 -0.64
C ILE A 240 13.26 6.48 -0.41
N LYS A 241 14.05 6.94 -1.39
CA LYS A 241 14.77 8.23 -1.32
C LYS A 241 13.84 9.44 -1.24
N ASN A 242 12.60 9.31 -1.70
CA ASN A 242 11.60 10.37 -1.73
C ASN A 242 10.55 10.25 -0.63
N ILE A 243 10.60 9.19 0.20
CA ILE A 243 9.64 8.96 1.29
C ILE A 243 9.61 10.09 2.33
N GLY A 244 10.69 10.85 2.46
CA GLY A 244 10.80 12.01 3.35
C GLY A 244 10.36 13.34 2.73
N LYS A 245 10.05 13.39 1.43
CA LYS A 245 9.70 14.62 0.71
C LYS A 245 8.20 14.67 0.49
N SER A 246 7.60 15.86 0.58
CA SER A 246 6.18 16.04 0.22
C SER A 246 5.98 15.76 -1.28
N PHE A 247 4.88 15.08 -1.60
CA PHE A 247 4.54 14.77 -2.99
C PHE A 247 4.03 15.99 -3.77
N ALA A 248 3.37 16.94 -3.08
CA ALA A 248 2.84 18.16 -3.70
C ALA A 248 3.92 18.96 -4.44
N LYS A 249 5.03 19.27 -3.75
CA LYS A 249 6.05 20.22 -4.24
C LYS A 249 6.85 19.76 -5.46
N ASN A 250 6.97 18.46 -5.72
CA ASN A 250 7.89 17.94 -6.75
C ASN A 250 7.26 16.93 -7.70
N SER A 251 6.35 16.10 -7.21
CA SER A 251 5.79 15.00 -7.98
C SER A 251 4.45 15.39 -8.60
N PHE A 252 3.60 16.08 -7.84
CA PHE A 252 2.29 16.52 -8.31
C PHE A 252 2.41 17.53 -9.47
N LEU A 253 3.31 18.51 -9.39
CA LEU A 253 3.51 19.47 -10.49
C LEU A 253 3.92 18.78 -11.80
N LYS A 254 4.82 17.79 -11.76
CA LYS A 254 5.24 17.03 -12.95
C LYS A 254 4.11 16.19 -13.55
N LEU A 255 3.26 15.63 -12.70
CA LEU A 255 2.07 14.91 -13.13
C LEU A 255 1.09 15.88 -13.82
N LYS A 256 0.89 17.07 -13.24
CA LYS A 256 0.07 18.14 -13.83
C LYS A 256 0.61 18.60 -15.18
N GLU A 257 1.93 18.78 -15.31
CA GLU A 257 2.59 19.09 -16.60
C GLU A 257 2.34 18.00 -17.65
N THR A 258 2.39 16.74 -17.23
CA THR A 258 2.17 15.57 -18.12
C THR A 258 0.71 15.50 -18.57
N GLN A 259 -0.23 15.70 -17.65
CA GLN A 259 -1.66 15.78 -17.94
C GLN A 259 -1.97 16.96 -18.88
N PHE A 260 -1.41 18.14 -18.61
CA PHE A 260 -1.60 19.32 -19.43
C PHE A 260 -1.02 19.12 -20.84
N ALA A 261 0.15 18.49 -20.97
CA ALA A 261 0.73 18.10 -22.25
C ALA A 261 -0.19 17.13 -23.02
N TYR A 262 -0.73 16.10 -22.35
CA TYR A 262 -1.68 15.17 -22.96
C TYR A 262 -2.95 15.88 -23.46
N ASN A 263 -3.51 16.80 -22.67
CA ASN A 263 -4.69 17.58 -23.05
C ASN A 263 -4.44 18.46 -24.29
N ILE A 264 -3.28 19.13 -24.36
CA ILE A 264 -2.89 19.92 -25.55
C ILE A 264 -2.81 19.03 -26.79
N LEU A 265 -2.10 17.91 -26.70
CA LEU A 265 -1.86 17.05 -27.87
C LEU A 265 -3.11 16.27 -28.32
N SER A 266 -4.00 15.92 -27.39
CA SER A 266 -5.28 15.26 -27.70
C SER A 266 -6.34 16.23 -28.24
N SER A 267 -6.32 17.50 -27.82
CA SER A 267 -7.31 18.52 -28.26
C SER A 267 -7.20 18.92 -29.74
N LYS A 268 -6.09 18.62 -30.42
CA LYS A 268 -5.90 18.86 -31.87
C LYS A 268 -6.48 17.76 -32.79
N GLY A 269 -7.19 16.79 -32.22
CA GLY A 269 -7.83 15.69 -32.97
C GLY A 269 -9.23 15.97 -33.54
N ASN A 270 -9.77 17.19 -33.42
CA ASN A 270 -11.07 17.60 -33.99
C ASN A 270 -10.93 18.71 -35.03
#